data_AF-A0A946MVZ1-F1
#
_entry.id   AF-A0A946MVZ1-F1
#
_cell.length_a   1.000
_cell.length_b   1.000
_cell.length_c   1.000
_cell.angle_alpha   90.00
_cell.angle_beta   90.00
_cell.angle_gamma   90.00
#
_symmetry.space_group_name_H-M   'P 1'
#
loop_
_entity.id
_entity.type
_entity.pdbx_description
1 polymer ?
#
loop_
_entity_poly.entity_id
_entity_poly.type
_entity_poly.pdbx_seq_one_letter_code
_entity_poly.pdbx_strand_id
1 'polypeptide(L)'
;MNLHTPHLLFLGDVQNPLDAKTARGIVDWRAEHCVGQLRLPGCEVDLGLPDLTPAAAYALGARSLVVGVAPLGGQLAPEWLASM
;
A
#
# COMPACT_ATOMS: atom_id res chain seq x y z
N MET A 1 7.50 -1.49 18.75
CA MET A 1 6.94 -0.85 17.54
C MET A 1 5.48 -1.28 17.42
N ASN A 2 4.52 -0.36 17.30
CA ASN A 2 3.09 -0.68 17.12
C ASN A 2 2.59 0.07 15.88
N LEU A 3 1.95 -0.63 14.94
CA LEU A 3 1.33 -0.04 13.75
C LEU A 3 -0.14 0.25 14.06
N HIS A 4 -0.58 1.49 13.85
CA HIS A 4 -1.96 1.85 14.12
C HIS A 4 -2.86 1.25 13.05
N THR A 5 -3.89 0.52 13.50
CA THR A 5 -4.92 -0.04 12.64
C THR A 5 -6.17 0.84 12.65
N PRO A 6 -6.93 0.86 11.55
CA PRO A 6 -6.60 0.23 10.28
C PRO A 6 -5.55 1.03 9.47
N HIS A 7 -5.01 0.45 8.41
CA HIS A 7 -3.94 1.03 7.60
C HIS A 7 -4.27 1.02 6.10
N LEU A 8 -3.71 2.00 5.39
CA LEU A 8 -3.68 2.08 3.93
C LEU A 8 -2.41 1.39 3.42
N LEU A 9 -2.54 0.49 2.44
CA LEU A 9 -1.40 -0.20 1.84
C LEU A 9 -0.93 0.53 0.57
N PHE A 10 0.30 1.05 0.58
CA PHE A 10 0.88 1.71 -0.59
C PHE A 10 1.60 0.70 -1.49
N LEU A 11 1.23 0.70 -2.78
CA LEU A 11 1.81 -0.16 -3.82
C LEU A 11 2.69 0.60 -4.81
N GLY A 12 2.67 1.93 -4.81
CA GLY A 12 3.39 2.69 -5.83
C GLY A 12 2.91 2.32 -7.23
N ASP A 13 3.84 2.20 -8.17
CA ASP A 13 3.65 1.83 -9.56
C ASP A 13 4.11 0.39 -9.87
N VAL A 14 4.26 -0.46 -8.86
CA VAL A 14 4.85 -1.79 -9.07
C VAL A 14 4.03 -2.65 -10.04
N GLN A 15 4.75 -3.33 -10.94
CA GLN A 15 4.18 -4.23 -11.93
C GLN A 15 4.37 -5.70 -11.55
N ASN A 16 5.47 -6.02 -10.87
CA ASN A 16 5.76 -7.39 -10.44
C ASN A 16 5.03 -7.72 -9.13
N PRO A 17 4.15 -8.73 -9.09
CA PRO A 17 3.44 -9.12 -7.87
C PRO A 17 4.37 -9.48 -6.70
N LEU A 18 5.60 -9.97 -6.98
CA LEU A 18 6.56 -10.31 -5.93
C LEU A 18 7.10 -9.08 -5.19
N ASP A 19 7.08 -7.90 -5.83
CA ASP A 19 7.51 -6.66 -5.18
C ASP A 19 6.49 -6.25 -4.09
N ALA A 20 5.22 -6.60 -4.24
CA ALA A 20 4.15 -6.33 -3.29
C ALA A 20 3.93 -7.43 -2.24
N LYS A 21 4.86 -8.40 -2.10
CA LYS A 21 4.72 -9.54 -1.18
C LYS A 21 4.43 -9.14 0.27
N THR A 22 4.94 -8.00 0.72
CA THR A 22 4.68 -7.46 2.06
C THR A 22 3.22 -7.04 2.19
N ALA A 23 2.72 -6.22 1.25
CA ALA A 23 1.32 -5.81 1.23
C ALA A 23 0.37 -7.01 1.11
N ARG A 24 0.70 -7.96 0.23
CA ARG A 24 -0.08 -9.17 0.04
C ARG A 24 -0.16 -10.01 1.31
N GLY A 25 0.98 -10.22 1.97
CA GLY A 25 1.00 -10.91 3.26
C GLY A 25 0.12 -10.22 4.30
N ILE A 26 0.15 -8.88 4.37
CA ILE A 26 -0.72 -8.15 5.31
C ILE A 26 -2.20 -8.41 5.00
N VAL A 27 -2.61 -8.42 3.74
CA VAL A 27 -3.99 -8.75 3.36
C VAL A 27 -4.33 -10.19 3.69
N ASP A 28 -3.46 -11.15 3.34
CA ASP A 28 -3.71 -12.57 3.55
C ASP A 28 -3.84 -12.92 5.05
N TRP A 29 -3.07 -12.25 5.91
CA TRP A 29 -3.02 -12.57 7.34
C TRP A 29 -3.85 -11.62 8.23
N ARG A 30 -4.11 -10.38 7.80
CA ARG A 30 -4.75 -9.30 8.57
C ARG A 30 -5.60 -8.39 7.69
N ALA A 31 -6.45 -8.97 6.84
CA ALA A 31 -7.37 -8.22 5.97
C ALA A 31 -8.20 -7.18 6.72
N GLU A 32 -8.64 -7.51 7.94
CA GLU A 32 -9.44 -6.65 8.82
C GLU A 32 -8.71 -5.37 9.27
N HIS A 33 -7.38 -5.34 9.15
CA HIS A 33 -6.58 -4.16 9.43
C HIS A 33 -6.40 -3.26 8.19
N CYS A 34 -6.82 -3.69 7.00
CA CYS A 34 -6.65 -2.94 5.76
C CYS A 34 -7.91 -2.12 5.44
N VAL A 35 -7.80 -0.80 5.27
CA VAL A 35 -8.94 -0.01 4.74
C VAL A 35 -8.98 0.03 3.21
N GLY A 36 -7.84 -0.17 2.56
CA GLY A 36 -7.69 0.02 1.13
C GLY A 36 -6.25 -0.10 0.67
N GLN A 37 -6.06 0.13 -0.63
CA GLN A 37 -4.77 0.20 -1.29
C GLN A 37 -4.58 1.56 -1.98
N LEU A 38 -3.34 2.00 -2.12
CA LEU A 38 -2.96 3.19 -2.88
C LEU A 38 -2.02 2.77 -4.01
N ARG A 39 -2.51 2.91 -5.24
CA ARG A 39 -1.80 2.61 -6.49
C ARG A 39 -1.52 3.89 -7.24
N LEU A 40 -0.33 3.99 -7.80
CA LEU A 40 0.07 5.05 -8.72
C LEU A 40 -0.14 4.62 -10.18
N PRO A 41 -0.19 5.57 -11.13
CA PRO A 41 -0.25 5.22 -12.55
C PRO A 41 0.86 4.22 -12.93
N GLY A 42 0.48 3.15 -13.62
CA GLY A 42 1.41 2.08 -14.02
C GLY A 42 1.43 0.87 -13.08
N CYS A 43 0.82 0.93 -11.89
CA CYS A 43 0.69 -0.22 -11.02
C CYS A 43 -0.22 -1.29 -11.64
N GLU A 44 0.31 -2.51 -11.82
CA GLU A 44 -0.44 -3.66 -12.33
C GLU A 44 -0.85 -4.63 -11.22
N VAL A 45 -0.31 -4.44 -10.01
CA VAL A 45 -0.65 -5.28 -8.86
C VAL A 45 -1.95 -4.80 -8.22
N ASP A 46 -2.83 -5.75 -7.91
CA ASP A 46 -4.09 -5.52 -7.21
C ASP A 46 -4.23 -6.48 -6.02
N LEU A 47 -4.56 -5.96 -4.84
CA LEU A 47 -4.79 -6.75 -3.64
C LEU A 47 -6.28 -7.07 -3.42
N GLY A 48 -7.16 -6.60 -4.30
CA GLY A 48 -8.61 -6.75 -4.16
C GLY A 48 -9.21 -5.82 -3.10
N LEU A 49 -8.49 -4.77 -2.70
CA LEU A 49 -8.96 -3.75 -1.77
C LEU A 49 -9.42 -2.50 -2.54
N PRO A 50 -10.28 -1.66 -1.95
CA PRO A 50 -10.65 -0.38 -2.54
C PRO A 50 -9.41 0.52 -2.77
N ASP A 51 -9.32 1.14 -3.94
CA ASP A 51 -8.32 2.18 -4.19
C ASP A 51 -8.71 3.46 -3.43
N LEU A 52 -7.84 3.92 -2.54
CA LEU A 52 -8.08 5.08 -1.68
C LEU A 52 -6.91 6.06 -1.72
N THR A 53 -7.24 7.35 -1.68
CA THR A 53 -6.27 8.39 -1.36
C THR A 53 -5.94 8.38 0.14
N PRO A 54 -4.80 8.95 0.59
CA PRO A 54 -4.50 9.08 2.00
C PRO A 54 -5.61 9.80 2.80
N ALA A 55 -6.21 10.84 2.20
CA ALA A 55 -7.32 11.58 2.81
C ALA A 55 -8.58 10.72 2.98
N ALA A 56 -8.94 9.92 1.96
CA ALA A 56 -10.08 9.01 2.04
C ALA A 56 -9.84 7.89 3.06
N ALA A 57 -8.64 7.31 3.08
CA ALA A 57 -8.26 6.31 4.07
C ALA A 57 -8.28 6.88 5.50
N TYR A 58 -7.81 8.11 5.70
CA TYR A 58 -7.87 8.78 7.01
C TYR A 58 -9.32 8.96 7.50
N ALA A 59 -10.23 9.35 6.61
CA ALA A 59 -11.66 9.46 6.89
C ALA A 59 -12.30 8.11 7.25
N LEU A 60 -11.77 7.01 6.71
CA LEU A 60 -12.15 5.63 7.06
C LEU A 60 -11.42 5.09 8.30
N GLY A 61 -10.72 5.95 9.03
CA GLY A 61 -10.08 5.61 10.30
C GLY A 61 -8.61 5.20 10.19
N ALA A 62 -8.02 5.19 8.99
CA ALA A 62 -6.61 4.83 8.85
C ALA A 62 -5.71 5.82 9.60
N ARG A 63 -4.70 5.27 10.29
CA ARG A 63 -3.70 6.05 11.03
C ARG A 63 -2.28 5.64 10.68
N SER A 64 -2.11 4.74 9.73
CA SER A 64 -0.82 4.32 9.20
C SER A 64 -0.91 4.10 7.70
N LEU A 65 0.11 4.58 6.99
CA LEU A 65 0.39 4.24 5.60
C LEU A 65 1.52 3.21 5.62
N VAL A 66 1.27 2.01 5.12
CA VAL A 66 2.27 0.95 5.05
C VAL A 66 2.82 0.91 3.64
N VAL A 67 4.12 1.18 3.47
CA VAL A 67 4.84 0.92 2.22
C VAL A 67 4.97 -0.60 2.08
N GLY A 68 4.05 -1.20 1.33
CA GLY A 68 3.91 -2.64 1.23
C GLY A 68 4.69 -3.25 0.07
N VAL A 69 5.60 -2.48 -0.52
CA VAL A 69 6.39 -2.85 -1.70
C VAL A 69 7.88 -2.80 -1.42
N ALA A 70 8.62 -3.72 -2.05
CA ALA A 70 10.06 -3.81 -2.00
C ALA A 70 10.61 -4.24 -3.37
N PRO A 71 10.73 -3.30 -4.33
CA PRO A 71 11.29 -3.58 -5.65
C PRO A 71 12.74 -4.08 -5.58
N LEU A 72 13.09 -4.95 -6.53
CA LEU A 72 14.48 -5.37 -6.75
C LEU A 72 15.38 -4.15 -6.99
N GLY A 73 16.50 -4.07 -6.26
CA GLY A 73 17.44 -2.95 -6.33
C GLY A 73 17.25 -1.87 -5.26
N GLY A 74 16.15 -1.90 -4.50
CA GLY A 74 16.00 -1.13 -3.26
C GLY A 74 15.85 0.39 -3.42
N GLN A 75 15.49 0.87 -4.61
CA GLN A 75 15.27 2.28 -4.87
C GLN A 75 13.78 2.63 -4.78
N LEU A 76 13.49 3.79 -4.18
CA LEU A 76 12.16 4.40 -4.25
C LEU A 76 12.10 5.23 -5.54
N ALA A 77 11.07 5.03 -6.35
CA ALA A 77 10.87 5.81 -7.55
C ALA A 77 10.56 7.28 -7.18
N PRO A 78 11.16 8.29 -7.84
CA PRO A 78 10.97 9.71 -7.51
C PRO A 78 9.50 10.15 -7.43
N GLU A 79 8.65 9.59 -8.29
CA GLU A 79 7.22 9.82 -8.38
C GLU A 79 6.46 9.44 -7.10
N TRP A 80 6.97 8.51 -6.30
CA TRP A 80 6.34 8.10 -5.05
C TRP A 80 6.37 9.23 -4.03
N LEU A 81 7.45 10.02 -4.00
CA LEU A 81 7.63 11.12 -3.05
C LEU A 81 6.62 12.26 -3.26
N ALA A 82 6.14 12.46 -4.49
CA ALA A 82 5.12 13.47 -4.78
C ALA A 82 3.70 13.01 -4.42
N SER A 83 3.51 11.71 -4.21
CA SER A 83 2.21 11.07 -3.99
C SER A 83 1.91 10.75 -2.53
N MET A 84 2.92 10.84 -1.66
CA MET A 84 2.84 10.63 -0.21
C MET A 84 2.65 11.95 0.52
#